data_AF-A0AAT9HP91-F1
#
_entry.id   AF-A0AAT9HP91-F1
#
_cell.length_a   1.000
_cell.length_b   1.000
_cell.length_c   1.000
_cell.angle_alpha   90.00
_cell.angle_beta   90.00
_cell.angle_gamma   90.00
#
_symmetry.space_group_name_H-M   'P 1'
#
loop_
_entity.id
_entity.type
_entity.pdbx_description
1 polymer ?
#
loop_
_entity_poly.entity_id
_entity_poly.type
_entity_poly.pdbx_seq_one_letter_code
_entity_poly.pdbx_strand_id
1 'polypeptide(L)'
;MAKRRSFAGDVLDPVLSHGDLLLHITGSTARAARQAAERTLHALPPQQVRWRTEGTRPENRTENGRGLARNPFHFTEGYGNPATEEESTGRATVRAAQSEPSWAVGGSYQVIRIIRLATDFWDRDTVHEQERIMGRRRGGRWLDGTPSDERPLFATDPHGKITPPLMHMLAGQLRTAAIPHR
;
A
#
# COMPACT_ATOMS: atom_id res chain seq x y z
N MET A 1 13.73 3.76 -16.68
CA MET A 1 12.87 3.00 -15.74
C MET A 1 12.83 1.53 -16.15
N ALA A 2 13.01 0.59 -15.24
CA ALA A 2 12.80 -0.84 -15.54
C ALA A 2 11.31 -1.08 -15.84
N LYS A 3 10.98 -1.67 -16.99
CA LYS A 3 9.60 -1.99 -17.37
C LYS A 3 9.11 -3.16 -16.50
N ARG A 4 8.11 -2.93 -15.66
CA ARG A 4 7.51 -3.97 -14.81
C ARG A 4 7.02 -5.15 -15.67
N ARG A 5 7.43 -6.37 -15.34
CA ARG A 5 6.84 -7.61 -15.89
C ARG A 5 5.51 -7.92 -15.20
N SER A 6 4.56 -8.51 -15.92
CA SER A 6 3.25 -8.88 -15.36
C SER A 6 3.37 -9.93 -14.26
N PHE A 7 2.56 -9.79 -13.20
CA PHE A 7 2.40 -10.82 -12.18
C PHE A 7 1.17 -11.68 -12.50
N ALA A 8 1.07 -12.86 -11.88
CA ALA A 8 -0.15 -13.66 -11.96
C ALA A 8 -1.36 -12.83 -11.47
N GLY A 9 -2.45 -12.83 -12.25
CA GLY A 9 -3.65 -12.04 -11.99
C GLY A 9 -3.60 -10.59 -12.49
N ASP A 10 -2.48 -10.11 -13.04
CA ASP A 10 -2.45 -8.80 -13.68
C ASP A 10 -3.17 -8.83 -15.04
N VAL A 11 -4.14 -7.94 -15.21
CA VAL A 11 -4.66 -7.54 -16.53
C VAL A 11 -4.18 -6.12 -16.78
N LEU A 12 -2.97 -6.00 -17.35
CA LEU A 12 -2.32 -4.70 -17.54
C LEU A 12 -2.96 -3.95 -18.71
N ASP A 13 -3.46 -2.74 -18.45
CA ASP A 13 -3.78 -1.77 -19.49
C ASP A 13 -2.50 -1.00 -19.88
N PRO A 14 -2.02 -1.11 -21.13
CA PRO A 14 -0.84 -0.39 -21.58
C PRO A 14 -0.96 1.14 -21.46
N VAL A 15 -2.16 1.71 -21.53
CA VAL A 15 -2.41 3.16 -21.42
C VAL A 15 -2.20 3.63 -19.99
N LEU A 16 -2.57 2.81 -19.00
CA LEU A 16 -2.38 3.07 -17.57
C LEU A 16 -1.04 2.56 -17.01
N SER A 17 -0.12 2.18 -17.89
CA SER A 17 1.16 1.60 -17.53
C SER A 17 2.33 2.49 -17.94
N HIS A 18 3.37 2.51 -17.09
CA HIS A 18 4.64 3.20 -17.33
C HIS A 18 4.52 4.72 -17.49
N GLY A 19 5.62 5.36 -17.85
CA GLY A 19 5.79 6.81 -17.96
C GLY A 19 7.25 7.14 -17.65
N ASP A 20 7.78 8.21 -18.24
CA ASP A 20 9.16 8.62 -17.99
C ASP A 20 9.30 9.37 -16.65
N LEU A 21 8.24 10.09 -16.28
CA LEU A 21 8.11 10.82 -15.02
C LEU A 21 6.73 10.55 -14.41
N LEU A 22 6.70 10.38 -13.09
CA LEU A 22 5.47 10.31 -12.31
C LEU A 22 5.45 11.46 -11.30
N LEU A 23 4.33 12.17 -11.25
CA LEU A 23 4.08 13.19 -10.23
C LEU A 23 3.01 12.66 -9.26
N HIS A 24 3.36 12.56 -7.97
CA HIS A 24 2.41 12.25 -6.91
C HIS A 24 2.11 13.53 -6.12
N ILE A 25 0.92 14.09 -6.36
CA ILE A 25 0.48 15.36 -5.76
C ILE A 25 -0.63 15.07 -4.77
N THR A 26 -0.39 15.39 -3.51
CA THR A 26 -1.34 15.19 -2.41
C THR A 26 -1.76 16.53 -1.81
N GLY A 27 -2.88 16.53 -1.10
CA GLY A 27 -3.37 17.71 -0.41
C GLY A 27 -4.40 17.34 0.65
N SER A 28 -4.68 18.27 1.56
CA SER A 28 -5.67 18.08 2.62
C SER A 28 -7.10 17.91 2.11
N THR A 29 -7.38 18.34 0.87
CA THR A 29 -8.65 18.14 0.18
C THR A 29 -8.42 17.76 -1.28
N ALA A 30 -9.37 17.03 -1.87
CA ALA A 30 -9.35 16.69 -3.29
C ALA A 30 -9.24 17.93 -4.19
N ARG A 31 -9.92 19.02 -3.81
CA ARG A 31 -9.86 20.30 -4.52
C ARG A 31 -8.46 20.90 -4.49
N ALA A 32 -7.81 20.93 -3.33
CA ALA A 32 -6.45 21.48 -3.18
C ALA A 32 -5.44 20.67 -4.01
N ALA A 33 -5.51 19.34 -3.95
CA ALA A 33 -4.64 18.46 -4.73
C ALA A 33 -4.83 18.66 -6.25
N ARG A 34 -6.09 18.73 -6.72
CA ARG A 34 -6.40 18.99 -8.13
C ARG A 34 -5.88 20.34 -8.59
N GLN A 35 -6.14 21.39 -7.81
CA GLN A 35 -5.69 22.73 -8.16
C GLN A 35 -4.15 22.82 -8.21
N ALA A 36 -3.46 22.15 -7.29
CA ALA A 36 -2.00 22.03 -7.33
C ALA A 36 -1.53 21.29 -8.59
N ALA A 37 -2.16 20.17 -8.95
CA ALA A 37 -1.84 19.44 -10.17
C ALA A 37 -1.99 20.28 -11.44
N GLU A 38 -3.11 21.01 -11.59
CA GLU A 38 -3.30 21.88 -12.76
C GLU A 38 -2.23 22.98 -12.83
N ARG A 39 -1.91 23.63 -11.70
CA ARG A 39 -0.84 24.65 -11.66
C ARG A 39 0.51 24.07 -12.03
N THR A 40 0.84 22.90 -11.51
CA THR A 40 2.11 22.21 -11.81
C THR A 40 2.19 21.85 -13.30
N LEU A 41 1.13 21.30 -13.88
CA LEU A 41 1.09 20.97 -15.31
C LEU A 41 1.21 22.20 -16.20
N HIS A 42 0.60 23.33 -15.80
CA HIS A 42 0.68 24.59 -16.55
C HIS A 42 2.07 25.25 -16.48
N ALA A 43 2.79 25.10 -15.37
CA ALA A 43 4.11 25.69 -15.17
C ALA A 43 5.24 24.90 -15.86
N LEU A 44 4.99 23.63 -16.20
CA LEU A 44 5.95 22.79 -16.90
C LEU A 44 5.87 23.03 -18.42
N PRO A 45 6.96 22.79 -19.18
CA PRO A 45 6.91 22.79 -20.64
C PRO A 45 5.78 21.88 -21.16
N PRO A 46 5.22 22.10 -22.36
CA PRO A 46 4.20 21.22 -22.92
C PRO A 46 4.64 19.74 -22.87
N GLN A 47 3.85 18.93 -22.17
CA GLN A 47 4.09 17.49 -21.99
C GLN A 47 2.84 16.73 -22.39
N GLN A 48 3.02 15.51 -22.88
CA GLN A 48 1.90 14.59 -23.04
C GLN A 48 1.63 13.90 -21.70
N VAL A 49 0.48 14.18 -21.09
CA VAL A 49 0.00 13.41 -19.94
C VAL A 49 -0.38 12.02 -20.44
N ARG A 50 0.40 11.00 -20.06
CA ARG A 50 0.15 9.61 -20.47
C ARG A 50 -1.11 9.03 -19.82
N TRP A 51 -1.21 9.18 -18.50
CA TRP A 51 -2.37 8.80 -17.71
C TRP A 51 -2.40 9.63 -16.42
N ARG A 52 -3.57 9.69 -15.79
CA ARG A 52 -3.79 10.35 -14.50
C ARG A 52 -4.82 9.57 -13.73
N THR A 53 -4.58 9.42 -12.43
CA THR A 53 -5.57 8.89 -11.48
C THR A 53 -5.74 9.88 -10.34
N GLU A 54 -6.97 10.04 -9.87
CA GLU A 54 -7.28 10.81 -8.67
C GLU A 54 -7.88 9.87 -7.63
N GLY A 55 -7.71 10.21 -6.35
CA GLY A 55 -8.26 9.41 -5.26
C GLY A 55 -8.34 10.21 -3.97
N THR A 56 -9.21 9.75 -3.08
CA THR A 56 -9.34 10.25 -1.71
C THR A 56 -9.25 9.07 -0.75
N ARG A 57 -8.79 9.35 0.47
CA ARG A 57 -8.75 8.36 1.55
C ARG A 57 -9.74 8.82 2.64
N PRO A 58 -10.90 8.16 2.77
CA PRO A 58 -11.85 8.49 3.84
C PRO A 58 -11.28 8.08 5.21
N GLU A 59 -11.73 8.76 6.26
CA GLU A 59 -11.32 8.49 7.66
C GLU A 59 -9.80 8.52 7.88
N ASN A 60 -9.08 9.29 7.06
CA ASN A 60 -7.63 9.43 7.18
C ASN A 60 -7.27 10.10 8.51
N ARG A 61 -6.53 9.40 9.37
CA ARG A 61 -6.15 9.85 10.70
C ARG A 61 -4.77 9.32 11.09
N THR A 62 -4.18 9.90 12.13
CA THR A 62 -2.96 9.39 12.75
C THR A 62 -3.28 8.80 14.11
N GLU A 63 -2.81 7.58 14.37
CA GLU A 63 -2.98 6.85 15.62
C GLU A 63 -1.63 6.23 15.99
N ASN A 64 -1.08 6.57 17.15
CA ASN A 64 0.23 6.09 17.61
C ASN A 64 1.36 6.23 16.55
N GLY A 65 1.40 7.37 15.85
CA GLY A 65 2.38 7.64 14.79
C GLY A 65 2.09 7.00 13.44
N ARG A 66 1.05 6.16 13.32
CA ARG A 66 0.68 5.49 12.06
C ARG A 66 -0.44 6.23 11.35
N GLY A 67 -0.30 6.40 10.04
CA GLY A 67 -1.39 6.86 9.17
C GLY A 67 -2.38 5.72 8.91
N LEU A 68 -3.61 5.88 9.37
CA LEU A 68 -4.70 4.92 9.22
C LEU A 68 -5.81 5.51 8.35
N ALA A 69 -6.44 4.67 7.55
CA ALA A 69 -7.61 5.04 6.76
C ALA A 69 -8.56 3.85 6.59
N ARG A 70 -9.79 4.11 6.17
CA ARG A 70 -10.71 3.06 5.75
C ARG A 70 -10.50 2.76 4.26
N ASN A 71 -10.19 1.51 3.94
CA ASN A 71 -10.06 1.07 2.56
C ASN A 71 -11.44 0.80 1.92
N PRO A 72 -11.52 0.66 0.58
CA PRO A 72 -12.80 0.39 -0.11
C PRO A 72 -13.47 -0.96 0.22
N PHE A 73 -12.82 -1.83 0.98
CA PHE A 73 -13.39 -3.09 1.47
C PHE A 73 -13.94 -2.99 2.90
N HIS A 74 -14.00 -1.77 3.45
CA HIS A 74 -14.50 -1.47 4.80
C HIS A 74 -13.59 -1.97 5.93
N PHE A 75 -12.28 -2.00 5.71
CA PHE A 75 -11.28 -2.32 6.74
C PHE A 75 -10.43 -1.09 7.06
N THR A 76 -10.10 -0.92 8.34
CA THR A 76 -9.03 0.00 8.75
C THR A 76 -7.70 -0.57 8.27
N GLU A 77 -6.99 0.17 7.42
CA GLU A 77 -5.65 -0.17 6.93
C GLU A 77 -4.59 0.75 7.53
N GLY A 78 -3.33 0.30 7.54
CA GLY A 78 -2.17 1.09 7.96
C GLY A 78 -1.47 0.62 9.24
N TYR A 79 -2.07 -0.30 10.02
CA TYR A 79 -1.45 -0.80 11.27
C TYR A 79 -0.09 -1.49 11.07
N GLY A 80 0.16 -2.06 9.88
CA GLY A 80 1.46 -2.66 9.53
C GLY A 80 2.49 -1.68 8.95
N ASN A 81 2.11 -0.41 8.71
CA ASN A 81 3.03 0.60 8.18
C ASN A 81 3.92 1.14 9.29
N PRO A 82 5.16 1.59 9.01
CA PRO A 82 6.01 2.24 9.99
C PRO A 82 5.32 3.31 10.85
N ALA A 83 5.64 3.37 12.14
CA ALA A 83 5.08 4.35 13.08
C ALA A 83 5.94 5.61 13.22
N THR A 84 7.21 5.56 12.84
CA THR A 84 8.13 6.69 12.95
C THR A 84 8.77 7.02 11.61
N GLU A 85 9.23 8.26 11.49
CA GLU A 85 10.02 8.70 10.33
C GLU A 85 11.33 7.92 10.23
N GLU A 86 11.98 7.62 11.36
CA GLU A 86 13.18 6.79 11.41
C GLU A 86 12.94 5.38 10.89
N GLU A 87 11.82 4.74 11.27
CA GLU A 87 11.45 3.41 10.76
C GLU A 87 11.13 3.47 9.26
N SER A 88 10.48 4.54 8.81
CA SER A 88 10.13 4.75 7.40
C SER A 88 11.37 4.94 6.52
N THR A 89 12.20 5.92 6.86
CA THR A 89 13.48 6.22 6.17
C THR A 89 14.43 5.04 6.26
N GLY A 90 14.47 4.39 7.42
CA GLY A 90 15.29 3.21 7.67
C GLY A 90 15.00 2.04 6.74
N ARG A 91 13.77 1.92 6.23
CA ARG A 91 13.30 0.85 5.34
C ARG A 91 13.27 1.24 3.86
N ALA A 92 13.01 2.52 3.55
CA ALA A 92 12.69 2.95 2.19
C ALA A 92 13.80 3.76 1.50
N THR A 93 14.79 4.28 2.24
CA THR A 93 15.83 5.15 1.70
C THR A 93 17.00 4.36 1.13
N VAL A 94 17.42 4.71 -0.09
CA VAL A 94 18.63 4.18 -0.72
C VAL A 94 19.87 4.67 0.02
N ARG A 95 20.73 3.74 0.45
CA ARG A 95 21.98 3.98 1.17
C ARG A 95 23.19 3.69 0.28
N ALA A 96 24.29 4.40 0.52
CA ALA A 96 25.52 4.27 -0.28
C ALA A 96 26.09 2.84 -0.37
N ALA A 97 25.83 1.99 0.63
CA ALA A 97 26.32 0.61 0.68
C ALA A 97 25.52 -0.38 -0.20
N GLN A 98 24.43 0.04 -0.85
CA GLN A 98 23.49 -0.87 -1.56
C GLN A 98 23.84 -1.12 -3.04
N SER A 99 25.09 -0.89 -3.44
CA SER A 99 25.54 -1.01 -4.85
C SER A 99 24.75 -0.13 -5.83
N GLU A 100 24.21 0.99 -5.34
CA GLU A 100 23.46 1.96 -6.13
C GLU A 100 24.35 3.15 -6.55
N PRO A 101 24.01 3.85 -7.65
CA PRO A 101 24.70 5.07 -8.04
C PRO A 101 24.65 6.13 -6.94
N SER A 102 25.72 6.91 -6.78
CA SER A 102 25.83 7.93 -5.74
C SER A 102 24.71 8.98 -5.78
N TRP A 103 24.19 9.32 -6.96
CA TRP A 103 23.10 10.28 -7.14
C TRP A 103 21.75 9.77 -6.60
N ALA A 104 21.58 8.45 -6.45
CA ALA A 104 20.34 7.85 -5.96
C ALA A 104 20.28 7.79 -4.43
N VAL A 105 21.42 8.01 -3.73
CA VAL A 105 21.49 8.01 -2.27
C VAL A 105 20.58 9.09 -1.69
N GLY A 106 19.76 8.73 -0.71
CA GLY A 106 18.71 9.61 -0.16
C GLY A 106 17.37 9.53 -0.90
N GLY A 107 17.36 8.93 -2.10
CA GLY A 107 16.15 8.61 -2.85
C GLY A 107 15.44 7.36 -2.34
N SER A 108 14.39 6.94 -3.06
CA SER A 108 13.62 5.73 -2.78
C SER A 108 13.05 5.14 -4.07
N TYR A 109 12.83 3.82 -4.06
CA TYR A 109 12.10 3.13 -5.12
C TYR A 109 10.60 3.25 -4.90
N GLN A 110 9.88 3.73 -5.92
CA GLN A 110 8.43 3.81 -5.89
C GLN A 110 7.79 2.73 -6.75
N VAL A 111 6.81 2.03 -6.17
CA VAL A 111 5.96 1.07 -6.87
C VAL A 111 4.52 1.56 -6.83
N ILE A 112 3.92 1.76 -8.01
CA ILE A 112 2.51 2.10 -8.16
C ILE A 112 1.78 0.97 -8.85
N ARG A 113 0.61 0.60 -8.33
CA ARG A 113 -0.34 -0.32 -8.96
C ARG A 113 -1.73 0.29 -8.94
N ILE A 114 -2.36 0.35 -10.11
CA ILE A 114 -3.79 0.65 -10.22
C ILE A 114 -4.51 -0.69 -10.12
N ILE A 115 -5.30 -0.87 -9.07
CA ILE A 115 -5.98 -2.14 -8.78
C ILE A 115 -7.47 -1.88 -8.85
N ARG A 116 -8.14 -2.56 -9.79
CA ARG A 116 -9.60 -2.57 -9.85
C ARG A 116 -10.13 -3.49 -8.76
N LEU A 117 -11.02 -2.98 -7.93
CA LEU A 117 -11.63 -3.71 -6.83
C LEU A 117 -13.05 -4.16 -7.22
N ALA A 118 -13.40 -5.40 -6.90
CA ALA A 118 -14.72 -5.97 -7.14
C ALA A 118 -15.63 -5.77 -5.91
N THR A 119 -15.87 -4.52 -5.52
CA THR A 119 -16.58 -4.17 -4.27
C THR A 119 -18.01 -4.70 -4.23
N ASP A 120 -18.71 -4.74 -5.36
CA ASP A 120 -20.09 -5.24 -5.42
C ASP A 120 -20.18 -6.75 -5.14
N PHE A 121 -19.13 -7.51 -5.49
CA PHE A 121 -19.03 -8.92 -5.14
C PHE A 121 -18.62 -9.09 -3.69
N TRP A 122 -17.65 -8.28 -3.24
CA TRP A 122 -17.18 -8.26 -1.86
C TRP A 122 -18.33 -8.03 -0.87
N ASP A 123 -19.20 -7.06 -1.14
CA ASP A 123 -20.29 -6.68 -0.25
C ASP A 123 -21.41 -7.75 -0.15
N ARG A 124 -21.38 -8.79 -0.99
CA ARG A 124 -22.30 -9.94 -0.89
C ARG A 124 -21.82 -11.01 0.09
N ASP A 125 -20.51 -11.07 0.36
CA ASP A 125 -19.97 -12.01 1.33
C ASP A 125 -20.29 -11.55 2.76
N THR A 126 -20.43 -12.52 3.67
CA THR A 126 -20.64 -12.21 5.08
C THR A 126 -19.43 -11.49 5.66
N VAL A 127 -19.66 -10.64 6.68
CA VAL A 127 -18.57 -9.98 7.42
C VAL A 127 -17.55 -11.00 7.92
N HIS A 128 -18.01 -12.17 8.39
CA HIS A 128 -17.12 -13.23 8.86
C HIS A 128 -16.17 -13.72 7.76
N GLU A 129 -16.68 -13.97 6.57
CA GLU A 129 -15.88 -14.43 5.43
C GLU A 129 -14.89 -13.34 4.96
N GLN A 130 -15.36 -12.09 4.90
CA GLN A 130 -14.50 -10.94 4.60
C GLN A 130 -13.34 -10.80 5.61
N GLU A 131 -13.65 -10.88 6.91
CA GLU A 131 -12.66 -10.82 7.99
C GLU A 131 -11.67 -11.98 7.91
N ARG A 132 -12.15 -13.19 7.54
CA ARG A 132 -11.32 -14.38 7.32
C ARG A 132 -10.35 -14.21 6.15
N ILE A 133 -10.80 -13.63 5.04
CA ILE A 133 -9.96 -13.33 3.85
C ILE A 133 -8.90 -12.27 4.17
N MET A 134 -9.31 -11.19 4.84
CA MET A 134 -8.41 -10.09 5.21
C MET A 134 -7.44 -10.49 6.32
N GLY A 135 -7.89 -11.35 7.24
CA GLY A 135 -7.13 -11.78 8.40
C GLY A 135 -7.18 -10.85 9.60
N ARG A 136 -8.14 -9.92 9.61
CA ARG A 136 -8.39 -8.97 10.72
C ARG A 136 -9.90 -8.79 10.87
N ARG A 137 -10.31 -8.24 12.00
CA ARG A 137 -11.61 -7.59 12.15
C ARG A 137 -11.65 -6.30 11.35
N ARG A 138 -12.84 -5.84 10.95
CA ARG A 138 -13.00 -4.57 10.21
C ARG A 138 -12.36 -3.35 10.88
N GLY A 139 -12.32 -3.35 12.22
CA GLY A 139 -11.67 -2.30 13.02
C GLY A 139 -10.14 -2.38 13.06
N GLY A 140 -9.55 -3.49 12.61
CA GLY A 140 -8.11 -3.71 12.57
C GLY A 140 -7.59 -4.73 13.59
N ARG A 141 -8.35 -5.14 14.60
CA ARG A 141 -7.90 -6.18 15.55
C ARG A 141 -7.61 -7.50 14.83
N TRP A 142 -6.66 -8.28 15.32
CA TRP A 142 -6.43 -9.63 14.81
C TRP A 142 -7.61 -10.57 15.10
N LEU A 143 -7.75 -11.64 14.31
CA LEU A 143 -8.87 -12.58 14.44
C LEU A 143 -8.84 -13.37 15.77
N ASP A 144 -7.64 -13.59 16.32
CA ASP A 144 -7.38 -14.21 17.62
C ASP A 144 -7.62 -13.27 18.82
N GLY A 145 -7.93 -12.00 18.56
CA GLY A 145 -8.16 -10.98 19.58
C GLY A 145 -6.96 -10.10 19.90
N THR A 146 -5.77 -10.40 19.38
CA THR A 146 -4.56 -9.59 19.60
C THR A 146 -4.78 -8.14 19.14
N PRO A 147 -4.32 -7.12 19.91
CA PRO A 147 -4.37 -5.71 19.50
C PRO A 147 -3.75 -5.43 18.14
N SER A 148 -4.25 -4.41 17.45
CA SER A 148 -3.91 -4.16 16.03
C SER A 148 -2.43 -3.86 15.80
N ASP A 149 -1.76 -3.27 16.78
CA ASP A 149 -0.36 -2.84 16.82
C ASP A 149 0.61 -3.89 17.37
N GLU A 150 0.09 -5.01 17.86
CA GLU A 150 0.88 -6.14 18.32
C GLU A 150 1.02 -7.22 17.24
N ARG A 151 2.02 -8.08 17.40
CA ARG A 151 2.24 -9.23 16.52
C ARG A 151 1.53 -10.47 17.10
N PRO A 152 0.61 -11.10 16.36
CA PRO A 152 -0.05 -12.31 16.81
C PRO A 152 0.94 -13.47 16.76
N LEU A 153 0.72 -14.45 17.62
CA LEU A 153 1.57 -15.64 17.70
C LEU A 153 1.10 -16.69 16.69
N PHE A 154 1.38 -16.49 15.41
CA PHE A 154 0.94 -17.42 14.34
C PHE A 154 1.33 -18.89 14.58
N ALA A 155 2.42 -19.14 15.33
CA ALA A 155 2.87 -20.49 15.68
C ALA A 155 1.87 -21.28 16.53
N THR A 156 0.94 -20.61 17.23
CA THR A 156 -0.10 -21.27 18.03
C THR A 156 -1.31 -21.71 17.21
N ASP A 157 -1.36 -21.37 15.91
CA ASP A 157 -2.39 -21.80 14.97
C ASP A 157 -1.77 -22.49 13.72
N PRO A 158 -1.08 -23.63 13.89
CA PRO A 158 -0.35 -24.30 12.80
C PRO A 158 -1.28 -24.83 11.69
N HIS A 159 -2.57 -24.96 11.96
CA HIS A 159 -3.57 -25.40 10.99
C HIS A 159 -4.41 -24.25 10.40
N GLY A 160 -4.16 -23.01 10.82
CA GLY A 160 -4.85 -21.83 10.32
C GLY A 160 -6.35 -21.80 10.61
N LYS A 161 -6.77 -22.36 11.74
CA LYS A 161 -8.18 -22.42 12.18
C LYS A 161 -8.72 -21.03 12.54
N ILE A 162 -7.84 -20.15 13.02
CA ILE A 162 -8.14 -18.77 13.42
C ILE A 162 -7.58 -17.78 12.40
N THR A 163 -6.37 -18.06 11.90
CA THR A 163 -5.61 -17.23 10.97
C THR A 163 -5.29 -18.04 9.71
N PRO A 164 -6.09 -17.94 8.64
CA PRO A 164 -5.87 -18.75 7.44
C PRO A 164 -4.50 -18.47 6.79
N PRO A 165 -3.74 -19.49 6.36
CA PRO A 165 -2.37 -19.34 5.84
C PRO A 165 -2.28 -18.51 4.54
N LEU A 166 -3.38 -18.42 3.78
CA LEU A 166 -3.49 -17.67 2.53
C LEU A 166 -4.11 -16.28 2.68
N MET A 167 -4.37 -15.83 3.91
CA MET A 167 -4.97 -14.51 4.13
C MET A 167 -4.02 -13.39 3.70
N HIS A 168 -4.60 -12.29 3.21
CA HIS A 168 -3.87 -11.21 2.52
C HIS A 168 -2.65 -10.71 3.32
N MET A 169 -2.81 -10.52 4.63
CA MET A 169 -1.75 -9.97 5.47
C MET A 169 -0.61 -10.95 5.73
N LEU A 170 -0.91 -12.23 5.94
CA LEU A 170 0.13 -13.23 6.20
C LEU A 170 0.91 -13.54 4.91
N ALA A 171 0.24 -13.56 3.76
CA ALA A 171 0.90 -13.62 2.45
C ALA A 171 1.82 -12.41 2.21
N GLY A 172 1.48 -11.23 2.72
CA GLY A 172 2.33 -10.04 2.69
C GLY A 172 3.55 -10.15 3.64
N GLN A 173 3.34 -10.62 4.87
CA GLN A 173 4.38 -10.68 5.91
C GLN A 173 5.37 -11.84 5.75
N LEU A 174 4.93 -13.01 5.27
CA LEU A 174 5.81 -14.15 5.01
C LEU A 174 6.78 -13.87 3.84
N ARG A 175 6.40 -12.99 2.90
CA ARG A 175 7.26 -12.59 1.78
C ARG A 175 8.35 -11.62 2.20
N THR A 176 8.12 -10.77 3.20
CA THR A 176 9.15 -9.88 3.76
C THR A 176 10.16 -10.61 4.63
N ALA A 177 9.78 -11.67 5.34
CA ALA A 177 10.70 -12.50 6.12
C ALA A 177 11.64 -13.37 5.26
N ALA A 178 11.29 -13.62 4.00
CA ALA A 178 12.06 -14.45 3.06
C ALA A 178 13.09 -13.67 2.23
N ILE A 179 13.22 -12.35 2.42
CA ILE A 179 14.30 -11.56 1.81
C ILE A 179 15.45 -11.53 2.83
N PRO A 180 16.50 -12.35 2.67
CA PRO A 180 17.68 -12.22 3.52
C PRO A 180 18.25 -10.83 3.31
N HIS A 181 18.43 -10.08 4.40
CA HIS A 181 19.29 -8.91 4.41
C HIS A 181 20.71 -9.41 4.06
N ARG A 182 21.11 -9.18 2.80
CA ARG A 182 22.52 -9.20 2.38
C ARG A 182 23.04 -7.79 2.37
#